data_AF-A0A2K4ZES0-F1
#
_entry.id   AF-A0A2K4ZES0-F1
#
_cell.length_a   1.000
_cell.length_b   1.000
_cell.length_c   1.000
_cell.angle_alpha   90.00
_cell.angle_beta   90.00
_cell.angle_gamma   90.00
#
_symmetry.space_group_name_H-M   'P 1'
#
loop_
_entity.id
_entity.type
_entity.pdbx_description
1 polymer ?
#
loop_
_entity_poly.entity_id
_entity_poly.type
_entity_poly.pdbx_seq_one_letter_code
_entity_poly.pdbx_strand_id
1 'polypeptide(L)'
;MDALNQRMEEELTPEVLESFLAYLSDRGRSQVSLQEYRRTLNMLCSRFSQEGSRVTEKSGGKWKRWLEEQGLSPRTVNMRISVWNSLMQYLGHRDWQVAEFSSLKEDIQPELTRTEYLRLLSAAKQLGQEKVYLLVKALGGVGLRIQELSQLTAEAVCQGTVRLERQNGASTRVLHLPSVLQRELLEYMDREGITKGPVFTTAKGKPVDRSNVNHSIRRLSREAKVAEEKANPRCLWKMYQSTQERLQANVAVLIEQAYERMLEQEQLTVGWVH
;
A
#
# COMPACT_ATOMS: atom_id res chain seq x y z
N MET A 1 33.20 -22.57 34.39
CA MET A 1 33.61 -21.91 33.13
C MET A 1 32.56 -22.17 32.03
N ASP A 2 31.25 -22.08 32.34
CA ASP A 2 30.20 -22.53 31.39
C ASP A 2 29.14 -21.48 31.04
N ALA A 3 29.19 -20.27 31.62
CA ALA A 3 28.18 -19.23 31.33
C ALA A 3 28.56 -18.27 30.18
N LEU A 4 29.80 -18.34 29.68
CA LEU A 4 30.29 -17.46 28.59
C LEU A 4 30.25 -18.13 27.21
N ASN A 5 29.95 -19.43 27.14
CA ASN A 5 29.92 -20.20 25.89
C ASN A 5 28.53 -20.28 25.23
N GLN A 6 27.49 -19.69 25.84
CA GLN A 6 26.12 -19.63 25.31
C GLN A 6 25.90 -18.50 24.28
N ARG A 7 26.93 -17.72 23.93
CA ARG A 7 26.82 -16.56 23.01
C ARG A 7 27.24 -16.82 21.56
N MET A 8 27.57 -18.05 21.18
CA MET A 8 28.11 -18.32 19.84
C MET A 8 27.07 -18.77 18.81
N GLU A 9 26.01 -19.45 19.25
CA GLU A 9 25.00 -20.04 18.39
C GLU A 9 23.61 -19.96 19.03
N GLU A 10 22.59 -19.74 18.21
CA GLU A 10 21.18 -19.72 18.61
C GLU A 10 20.43 -20.80 17.82
N GLU A 11 19.58 -21.59 18.48
CA GLU A 11 18.81 -22.63 17.82
C GLU A 11 17.45 -22.11 17.35
N LEU A 12 17.16 -22.27 16.05
CA LEU A 12 15.91 -21.86 15.44
C LEU A 12 14.94 -23.03 15.38
N THR A 13 14.19 -23.21 16.46
CA THR A 13 13.12 -24.22 16.51
C THR A 13 11.79 -23.66 16.02
N PRO A 14 10.86 -24.52 15.53
CA PRO A 14 9.50 -24.09 15.20
C PRO A 14 8.81 -23.35 16.35
N GLU A 15 9.04 -23.76 17.59
CA GLU A 15 8.45 -23.14 18.78
C GLU A 15 8.93 -21.70 18.99
N VAL A 16 10.22 -21.44 18.76
CA VAL A 16 10.80 -20.09 18.81
C VAL A 16 10.16 -19.20 17.74
N LEU A 17 9.96 -19.73 16.54
CA LEU A 17 9.34 -18.98 15.44
C LEU A 17 7.87 -18.67 15.71
N GLU A 18 7.10 -19.63 16.22
CA GLU A 18 5.70 -19.38 16.61
C GLU A 18 5.61 -18.36 17.74
N SER A 19 6.51 -18.44 18.72
CA SER A 19 6.59 -17.46 19.81
C SER A 19 6.90 -16.05 19.29
N PHE A 20 7.83 -15.93 18.33
CA PHE A 20 8.13 -14.67 17.66
C PHE A 20 6.93 -14.13 16.85
N LEU A 21 6.21 -14.99 16.13
CA LEU A 21 5.01 -14.58 15.40
C LEU A 21 3.88 -14.13 16.35
N ALA A 22 3.71 -14.79 17.48
CA ALA A 22 2.78 -14.38 18.53
C ALA A 22 3.16 -13.01 19.12
N TYR A 23 4.45 -12.82 19.43
CA TYR A 23 5.00 -11.53 19.87
C TYR A 23 4.73 -10.39 18.86
N LEU A 24 4.89 -10.65 17.56
CA LEU A 24 4.58 -9.66 16.54
C LEU A 24 3.08 -9.37 16.44
N SER A 25 2.24 -10.38 16.63
CA SER A 25 0.78 -10.23 16.64
C SER A 25 0.32 -9.34 17.79
N ASP A 26 0.85 -9.56 18.99
CA ASP A 26 0.54 -8.76 20.19
C ASP A 26 0.90 -7.28 20.01
N ARG A 27 1.99 -6.99 19.29
CA ARG A 27 2.39 -5.62 18.92
C ARG A 27 1.59 -5.01 17.76
N GLY A 28 0.43 -5.58 17.40
CA GLY A 28 -0.49 -5.01 16.43
C GLY A 28 -0.01 -5.09 14.98
N ARG A 29 0.86 -6.05 14.63
CA ARG A 29 1.20 -6.29 13.22
C ARG A 29 0.01 -6.86 12.46
N SER A 30 -0.20 -6.37 11.24
CA SER A 30 -1.30 -6.83 10.39
C SER A 30 -1.17 -8.32 10.05
N GLN A 31 -2.29 -9.01 9.87
CA GLN A 31 -2.35 -10.41 9.42
C GLN A 31 -1.59 -10.65 8.11
N VAL A 32 -1.62 -9.69 7.18
CA VAL A 32 -0.87 -9.76 5.92
C VAL A 32 0.63 -9.75 6.17
N SER A 33 1.10 -8.89 7.08
CA SER A 33 2.50 -8.87 7.50
C SER A 33 2.91 -10.17 8.18
N LEU A 34 2.06 -10.72 9.06
CA LEU A 34 2.33 -11.97 9.77
C LEU A 34 2.46 -13.16 8.82
N GLN A 35 1.62 -13.25 7.78
CA GLN A 35 1.74 -14.29 6.76
C GLN A 35 3.07 -14.20 5.99
N GLU A 36 3.52 -12.99 5.67
CA GLU A 36 4.79 -12.79 4.96
C GLU A 36 6.00 -13.11 5.86
N TYR A 37 5.92 -12.76 7.14
CA TYR A 37 6.91 -13.17 8.14
C TYR A 37 6.95 -14.69 8.24
N ARG A 38 5.81 -15.36 8.42
CA ARG A 38 5.73 -16.83 8.48
C ARG A 38 6.35 -17.51 7.26
N ARG A 39 6.05 -17.04 6.05
CA ARG A 39 6.68 -17.57 4.81
C ARG A 39 8.19 -17.40 4.82
N THR A 40 8.67 -16.23 5.24
CA THR A 40 10.11 -15.94 5.30
C THR A 40 10.81 -16.80 6.35
N LEU A 41 10.20 -16.96 7.53
CA LEU A 41 10.71 -17.78 8.62
C LEU A 41 10.74 -19.27 8.24
N ASN A 42 9.71 -19.78 7.57
CA ASN A 42 9.71 -21.16 7.07
C ASN A 42 10.83 -21.40 6.05
N MET A 43 11.07 -20.43 5.16
CA MET A 43 12.17 -20.51 4.19
C MET A 43 13.53 -20.49 4.90
N LEU A 44 13.68 -19.63 5.90
CA LEU A 44 14.86 -19.55 6.74
C LEU A 44 15.10 -20.89 7.47
N CYS A 45 14.08 -21.45 8.13
CA CYS A 45 14.18 -22.77 8.75
C CYS A 45 14.61 -23.83 7.74
N SER A 46 13.94 -23.94 6.60
CA SER A 46 14.30 -24.93 5.57
C SER A 46 15.75 -24.81 5.12
N ARG A 47 16.29 -23.59 5.09
CA ARG A 47 17.69 -23.32 4.71
C ARG A 47 18.66 -23.74 5.81
N PHE A 48 18.35 -23.48 7.08
CA PHE A 48 19.25 -23.77 8.20
C PHE A 48 19.05 -25.15 8.83
N SER A 49 17.97 -25.87 8.50
CA SER A 49 17.77 -27.26 8.95
C SER A 49 18.90 -28.20 8.51
N GLN A 50 19.56 -27.92 7.38
CA GLN A 50 20.73 -28.68 6.92
C GLN A 50 22.00 -28.39 7.74
N GLU A 51 22.04 -27.28 8.49
CA GLU A 51 23.15 -26.85 9.36
C GLU A 51 22.80 -27.05 10.85
N GLY A 52 21.88 -27.99 11.16
CA GLY A 52 21.47 -28.30 12.53
C GLY A 52 20.51 -27.27 13.16
N SER A 53 19.86 -26.44 12.34
CA SER A 53 18.97 -25.35 12.77
C SER A 53 19.63 -24.28 13.64
N ARG A 54 20.97 -24.21 13.66
CA ARG A 54 21.71 -23.22 14.45
C ARG A 54 22.13 -22.03 13.61
N VAL A 55 22.03 -20.84 14.19
CA VAL A 55 22.47 -19.59 13.57
C VAL A 55 23.50 -18.88 14.43
N THR A 56 24.38 -18.15 13.76
CA THR A 56 25.49 -17.39 14.36
C THR A 56 25.49 -15.97 13.79
N GLU A 57 26.38 -15.11 14.29
CA GLU A 57 26.64 -13.77 13.75
C GLU A 57 26.83 -13.76 12.22
N LYS A 58 27.47 -14.80 11.67
CA LYS A 58 27.77 -14.91 10.23
C LYS A 58 26.58 -15.39 9.39
N SER A 59 25.54 -15.96 10.03
CA SER A 59 24.41 -16.56 9.33
C SER A 59 23.56 -15.54 8.58
N GLY A 60 23.47 -14.30 9.06
CA GLY A 60 22.74 -13.23 8.36
C GLY A 60 23.33 -12.91 6.98
N GLY A 61 24.67 -12.85 6.88
CA GLY A 61 25.36 -12.64 5.61
C GLY A 61 25.19 -13.81 4.64
N LYS A 62 25.23 -15.06 5.13
CA LYS A 62 24.95 -16.26 4.31
C LYS A 62 23.51 -16.24 3.79
N TRP A 63 22.56 -15.88 4.64
CA TRP A 63 21.14 -15.75 4.28
C TRP A 63 20.91 -14.71 3.18
N LYS A 64 21.54 -13.53 3.30
CA LYS A 64 21.48 -12.48 2.27
C LYS A 64 21.99 -12.96 0.92
N ARG A 65 23.19 -13.53 0.86
CA ARG A 65 23.78 -14.02 -0.40
C ARG A 65 22.89 -15.06 -1.07
N TRP A 66 22.40 -16.02 -0.28
CA TRP A 66 21.48 -17.03 -0.79
C TRP A 66 20.21 -16.42 -1.39
N LEU A 67 19.61 -15.42 -0.73
CA LEU A 67 18.44 -14.71 -1.27
C LEU A 67 18.73 -13.99 -2.59
N GLU A 68 19.92 -13.39 -2.74
CA GLU A 68 20.34 -12.71 -3.97
C GLU A 68 20.58 -13.72 -5.11
N GLU A 69 21.14 -14.90 -4.80
CA GLU A 69 21.34 -16.00 -5.75
C GLU A 69 20.03 -16.62 -6.25
N GLN A 70 18.92 -16.51 -5.50
CA GLN A 70 17.60 -16.96 -5.94
C GLN A 70 16.97 -16.07 -7.04
N GLY A 71 17.66 -15.02 -7.50
CA GLY A 71 17.13 -14.10 -8.52
C GLY A 71 15.95 -13.26 -8.04
N LEU A 72 15.81 -13.10 -6.71
CA LEU A 72 14.76 -12.27 -6.11
C LEU A 72 15.04 -10.79 -6.37
N SER A 73 13.98 -9.98 -6.45
CA SER A 73 14.15 -8.53 -6.56
C SER A 73 14.83 -7.96 -5.30
N PRO A 74 15.66 -6.90 -5.40
CA PRO A 74 16.30 -6.27 -4.25
C PRO A 74 15.32 -5.87 -3.14
N ARG A 75 14.09 -5.46 -3.50
CA ARG A 75 13.03 -5.17 -2.52
C ARG A 75 12.60 -6.41 -1.73
N THR A 76 12.44 -7.55 -2.40
CA THR A 76 12.09 -8.81 -1.74
C THR A 76 13.23 -9.29 -0.84
N VAL A 77 14.49 -9.18 -1.28
CA VAL A 77 15.67 -9.48 -0.46
C VAL A 77 15.65 -8.61 0.80
N ASN A 78 15.56 -7.29 0.65
CA ASN A 78 15.55 -6.35 1.78
C ASN A 78 14.40 -6.58 2.76
N MET A 79 13.22 -6.94 2.27
CA MET A 79 12.09 -7.32 3.12
C MET A 79 12.43 -8.55 3.98
N ARG A 80 13.00 -9.59 3.37
CA ARG A 80 13.36 -10.82 4.10
C ARG A 80 14.54 -10.63 5.04
N ILE A 81 15.48 -9.75 4.72
CA ILE A 81 16.52 -9.29 5.65
C ILE A 81 15.92 -8.51 6.81
N SER A 82 14.86 -7.74 6.59
CA SER A 82 14.17 -7.06 7.69
C SER A 82 13.50 -8.06 8.64
N VAL A 83 12.95 -9.17 8.13
CA VAL A 83 12.43 -10.26 8.98
C VAL A 83 13.55 -10.89 9.80
N TRP A 84 14.71 -11.19 9.18
CA TRP A 84 15.91 -11.67 9.87
C TRP A 84 16.32 -10.72 11.00
N ASN A 85 16.48 -9.43 10.71
CA ASN A 85 16.89 -8.43 11.69
C ASN A 85 15.89 -8.33 12.84
N SER A 86 14.59 -8.41 12.55
CA SER A 86 13.55 -8.39 13.58
C SER A 86 13.58 -9.63 14.46
N LEU A 87 13.89 -10.80 13.91
CA LEU A 87 14.05 -12.04 14.68
C LEU A 87 15.28 -11.96 15.58
N MET A 88 16.43 -11.52 15.04
CA MET A 88 17.67 -11.38 15.83
C MET A 88 17.49 -10.38 16.98
N GLN A 89 16.75 -9.29 16.76
CA GLN A 89 16.40 -8.36 17.83
C GLN A 89 15.52 -9.00 18.91
N TYR A 90 14.53 -9.81 18.52
CA TYR A 90 13.65 -10.52 19.44
C TYR A 90 14.42 -11.52 20.32
N LEU A 91 15.40 -12.21 19.74
CA LEU A 91 16.27 -13.16 20.43
C LEU A 91 17.40 -12.49 21.25
N GLY A 92 17.50 -11.15 21.23
CA GLY A 92 18.51 -10.40 21.96
C GLY A 92 19.87 -10.26 21.25
N HIS A 93 20.00 -10.78 20.02
CA HIS A 93 21.22 -10.77 19.21
C HIS A 93 21.25 -9.58 18.25
N ARG A 94 21.17 -8.35 18.78
CA ARG A 94 21.15 -7.13 17.93
C ARG A 94 22.40 -7.00 17.05
N ASP A 95 23.54 -7.49 17.51
CA ASP A 95 24.81 -7.45 16.78
C ASP A 95 24.84 -8.42 15.58
N TRP A 96 23.89 -9.35 15.48
CA TRP A 96 23.76 -10.30 14.36
C TRP A 96 22.86 -9.78 13.23
N GLN A 97 22.43 -8.53 13.32
CA GLN A 97 21.63 -7.88 12.29
C GLN A 97 22.49 -7.56 11.06
N VAL A 98 21.93 -7.76 9.87
CA VAL A 98 22.55 -7.38 8.61
C VAL A 98 22.25 -5.90 8.36
N ALA A 99 23.29 -5.06 8.44
CA ALA A 99 23.18 -3.62 8.18
C ALA A 99 23.16 -3.29 6.68
N GLU A 100 23.84 -4.09 5.86
CA GLU A 100 23.95 -3.84 4.42
C GLU A 100 22.77 -4.43 3.67
N PHE A 101 21.86 -3.57 3.21
CA PHE A 101 20.74 -3.94 2.34
C PHE A 101 21.15 -3.93 0.86
N SER A 102 20.50 -4.76 0.03
CA SER A 102 20.72 -4.77 -1.41
C SER A 102 20.30 -3.43 -2.03
N SER A 103 21.14 -2.88 -2.92
CA SER A 103 20.88 -1.60 -3.56
C SER A 103 19.57 -1.62 -4.35
N LEU A 104 18.68 -0.71 -3.99
CA LEU A 104 17.52 -0.39 -4.80
C LEU A 104 18.02 0.53 -5.91
N LYS A 105 18.54 -0.02 -7.03
CA LYS A 105 18.63 0.77 -8.28
C LYS A 105 17.27 1.43 -8.47
N GLU A 106 17.25 2.74 -8.69
CA GLU A 106 16.04 3.56 -8.76
C GLU A 106 14.94 2.78 -9.46
N ASP A 107 14.04 2.24 -8.65
CA ASP A 107 12.88 1.51 -9.11
C ASP A 107 11.97 2.61 -9.64
N ILE A 108 12.25 3.10 -10.86
CA ILE A 108 11.51 4.15 -11.54
C ILE A 108 10.08 3.64 -11.61
N GLN A 109 9.30 4.05 -10.62
CA GLN A 109 7.93 3.59 -10.48
C GLN A 109 7.18 4.16 -11.68
N PRO A 110 6.55 3.32 -12.51
CA PRO A 110 5.89 3.80 -13.72
C PRO A 110 4.76 4.75 -13.33
N GLU A 111 4.72 5.92 -13.94
CA GLU A 111 3.72 6.94 -13.65
C GLU A 111 2.56 6.90 -14.64
N LEU A 112 1.35 6.88 -14.09
CA LEU A 112 0.12 6.98 -14.86
C LEU A 112 -0.26 8.46 -15.01
N THR A 113 -0.41 8.91 -16.24
CA THR A 113 -0.88 10.26 -16.57
C THR A 113 -2.40 10.36 -16.48
N ARG A 114 -2.91 11.60 -16.35
CA ARG A 114 -4.36 11.85 -16.35
C ARG A 114 -5.04 11.37 -17.65
N THR A 115 -4.36 11.52 -18.79
CA THR A 115 -4.85 11.05 -20.10
C THR A 115 -4.88 9.53 -20.18
N GLU A 116 -3.86 8.83 -19.69
CA GLU A 116 -3.87 7.36 -19.58
C GLU A 116 -5.00 6.86 -18.67
N TYR A 117 -5.25 7.53 -17.54
CA TYR A 117 -6.38 7.23 -16.67
C TYR A 117 -7.74 7.37 -17.37
N LEU A 118 -7.95 8.45 -18.13
CA LEU A 118 -9.19 8.63 -18.89
C LEU A 118 -9.37 7.55 -19.95
N ARG A 119 -8.28 7.10 -20.59
CA ARG A 119 -8.31 5.96 -21.52
C ARG A 119 -8.69 4.65 -20.82
N LEU A 120 -8.22 4.40 -19.59
CA LEU A 120 -8.65 3.24 -18.80
C LEU A 120 -10.15 3.28 -18.51
N LEU A 121 -10.70 4.44 -18.13
CA LEU A 121 -12.14 4.60 -17.92
C LEU A 121 -12.93 4.39 -19.22
N SER A 122 -12.47 4.96 -20.33
CA SER A 122 -13.10 4.82 -21.65
C SER A 122 -13.13 3.35 -22.09
N ALA A 123 -12.01 2.64 -21.97
CA ALA A 123 -11.92 1.22 -22.29
C ALA A 123 -12.88 0.37 -21.44
N ALA A 124 -12.92 0.60 -20.13
CA ALA A 124 -13.83 -0.11 -19.23
C ALA A 124 -15.31 0.11 -19.64
N LYS A 125 -15.67 1.35 -19.99
CA LYS A 125 -17.02 1.70 -20.45
C LYS A 125 -17.36 1.04 -21.78
N GLN A 126 -16.46 1.07 -22.76
CA GLN A 126 -16.65 0.45 -24.08
C GLN A 126 -16.81 -1.07 -24.00
N LEU A 127 -16.11 -1.70 -23.06
CA LEU A 127 -16.21 -3.14 -22.81
C LEU A 127 -17.41 -3.54 -21.94
N GLY A 128 -18.27 -2.59 -21.54
CA GLY A 128 -19.39 -2.84 -20.64
C GLY A 128 -18.99 -3.29 -19.24
N GLN A 129 -17.73 -3.05 -18.83
CA GLN A 129 -17.19 -3.47 -17.55
C GLN A 129 -17.44 -2.41 -16.47
N GLU A 130 -18.71 -2.17 -16.17
CA GLU A 130 -19.16 -1.11 -15.24
C GLU A 130 -18.46 -1.19 -13.88
N LYS A 131 -18.41 -2.38 -13.29
CA LYS A 131 -17.72 -2.58 -12.00
C LYS A 131 -16.24 -2.17 -12.05
N VAL A 132 -15.53 -2.49 -13.14
CA VAL A 132 -14.11 -2.14 -13.28
C VAL A 132 -13.95 -0.64 -13.52
N TYR A 133 -14.86 -0.02 -14.30
CA TYR A 133 -14.93 1.42 -14.47
C TYR A 133 -15.05 2.14 -13.11
N LEU A 134 -15.98 1.70 -12.25
CA LEU A 134 -16.20 2.28 -10.93
C LEU A 134 -15.01 2.02 -9.98
N LEU A 135 -14.37 0.86 -10.05
CA LEU A 135 -13.13 0.58 -9.31
C LEU A 135 -12.02 1.55 -9.70
N VAL A 136 -11.76 1.74 -11.00
CA VAL A 136 -10.75 2.68 -11.49
C VAL A 136 -11.08 4.10 -11.05
N LYS A 137 -12.36 4.50 -11.12
CA LYS A 137 -12.82 5.83 -10.73
C LYS A 137 -12.73 6.08 -9.23
N ALA A 138 -13.03 5.09 -8.39
CA ALA A 138 -12.86 5.18 -6.94
C ALA A 138 -11.38 5.32 -6.53
N LEU A 139 -10.51 4.51 -7.13
CA LEU A 139 -9.08 4.48 -6.79
C LEU A 139 -8.32 5.70 -7.32
N GLY A 140 -8.55 6.09 -8.58
CA GLY A 140 -7.81 7.16 -9.26
C GLY A 140 -8.53 8.51 -9.35
N GLY A 141 -9.85 8.54 -9.16
CA GLY A 141 -10.66 9.75 -9.22
C GLY A 141 -10.83 10.45 -7.87
N VAL A 142 -11.05 9.68 -6.80
CA VAL A 142 -11.26 10.20 -5.43
C VAL A 142 -10.18 9.76 -4.45
N GLY A 143 -9.22 8.96 -4.87
CA GLY A 143 -8.05 8.61 -4.05
C GLY A 143 -8.34 7.61 -2.94
N LEU A 144 -9.31 6.70 -3.15
CA LEU A 144 -9.51 5.57 -2.26
C LEU A 144 -8.30 4.64 -2.37
N ARG A 145 -7.68 4.24 -1.25
CA ARG A 145 -6.58 3.27 -1.30
C ARG A 145 -7.15 1.88 -1.47
N ILE A 146 -6.44 1.01 -2.19
CA ILE A 146 -6.86 -0.38 -2.39
C ILE A 146 -7.10 -1.15 -1.08
N GLN A 147 -6.39 -0.78 -0.01
CA GLN A 147 -6.57 -1.41 1.31
C GLN A 147 -7.86 -0.98 2.02
N GLU A 148 -8.39 0.17 1.62
CA GLU A 148 -9.59 0.79 2.17
C GLU A 148 -10.84 0.47 1.32
N LEU A 149 -10.67 -0.24 0.20
CA LEU A 149 -11.73 -0.50 -0.79
C LEU A 149 -12.95 -1.19 -0.18
N SER A 150 -12.74 -2.14 0.73
CA SER A 150 -13.83 -2.85 1.42
C SER A 150 -14.65 -1.96 2.35
N GLN A 151 -14.17 -0.76 2.68
CA GLN A 151 -14.86 0.19 3.55
C GLN A 151 -15.76 1.15 2.75
N LEU A 152 -15.69 1.11 1.41
CA LEU A 152 -16.70 1.74 0.57
C LEU A 152 -17.95 0.84 0.57
N THR A 153 -18.82 1.08 1.53
CA THR A 153 -20.06 0.32 1.72
C THR A 153 -21.28 1.03 1.14
N ALA A 154 -22.36 0.29 0.91
CA ALA A 154 -23.64 0.82 0.45
C ALA A 154 -24.13 1.97 1.34
N GLU A 155 -24.02 1.80 2.66
CA GLU A 155 -24.42 2.80 3.65
C GLU A 155 -23.59 4.09 3.53
N ALA A 156 -22.27 3.96 3.35
CA ALA A 156 -21.38 5.10 3.16
C ALA A 156 -21.62 5.82 1.82
N VAL A 157 -21.96 5.09 0.77
CA VAL A 157 -22.35 5.67 -0.53
C VAL A 157 -23.66 6.44 -0.40
N CYS A 158 -24.67 5.88 0.27
CA CYS A 158 -25.94 6.59 0.53
C CYS A 158 -25.71 7.88 1.32
N GLN A 159 -24.79 7.89 2.29
CA GLN A 159 -24.41 9.08 3.06
C GLN A 159 -23.54 10.08 2.28
N GLY A 160 -22.93 9.66 1.16
CA GLY A 160 -22.00 10.47 0.37
C GLY A 160 -20.63 10.69 1.03
N THR A 161 -20.39 10.06 2.17
CA THR A 161 -19.17 10.23 2.96
C THR A 161 -18.71 8.87 3.50
N VAL A 162 -17.42 8.58 3.34
CA VAL A 162 -16.82 7.32 3.75
C VAL A 162 -15.80 7.57 4.86
N ARG A 163 -15.98 6.94 6.01
CA ARG A 163 -14.98 6.92 7.10
C ARG A 163 -14.02 5.77 6.84
N LEU A 164 -12.76 6.11 6.60
CA LEU A 164 -11.71 5.17 6.21
C LEU A 164 -10.72 4.99 7.34
N GLU A 165 -10.59 3.77 7.83
CA GLU A 165 -9.69 3.36 8.90
C GLU A 165 -8.51 2.57 8.34
N ARG A 166 -7.31 2.81 8.86
CA ARG A 166 -6.17 1.92 8.56
C ARG A 166 -6.38 0.54 9.19
N GLN A 167 -5.75 -0.47 8.61
CA GLN A 167 -5.85 -1.87 9.05
C GLN A 167 -5.43 -2.11 10.52
N ASN A 168 -4.66 -1.20 11.11
CA ASN A 168 -4.21 -1.26 12.50
C ASN A 168 -4.93 -0.27 13.42
N GLY A 169 -6.02 0.36 12.97
CA GLY A 169 -6.79 1.36 13.74
C GLY A 169 -6.04 2.67 14.03
N ALA A 170 -4.78 2.81 13.59
CA ALA A 170 -3.91 3.90 14.03
C ALA A 170 -4.26 5.28 13.45
N SER A 171 -5.10 5.34 12.42
CA SER A 171 -5.57 6.61 11.86
C SER A 171 -6.87 6.42 11.09
N THR A 172 -7.73 7.41 11.19
CA THR A 172 -8.98 7.52 10.44
C THR A 172 -8.94 8.76 9.54
N ARG A 173 -9.48 8.66 8.33
CA ARG A 173 -9.72 9.82 7.46
C ARG A 173 -11.13 9.78 6.90
N VAL A 174 -11.66 10.95 6.58
CA VAL A 174 -12.95 11.07 5.91
C VAL A 174 -12.73 11.30 4.42
N LEU A 175 -13.45 10.57 3.59
CA LEU A 175 -13.48 10.74 2.14
C LEU A 175 -14.89 11.16 1.71
N HIS A 176 -15.01 12.36 1.16
CA HIS A 176 -16.26 12.84 0.59
C HIS A 176 -16.37 12.39 -0.87
N LEU A 177 -17.49 11.76 -1.23
CA LEU A 177 -17.75 11.34 -2.60
C LEU A 177 -18.27 12.54 -3.40
N PRO A 178 -17.64 12.90 -4.53
CA PRO A 178 -18.22 13.85 -5.46
C PRO A 178 -19.60 13.33 -5.93
N SER A 179 -20.57 14.23 -6.03
CA SER A 179 -21.96 13.91 -6.40
C SER A 179 -22.07 13.04 -7.65
N VAL A 180 -21.21 13.29 -8.64
CA VAL A 180 -21.15 12.52 -9.89
C VAL A 180 -20.80 11.05 -9.64
N LEU A 181 -19.80 10.76 -8.79
CA LEU A 181 -19.40 9.39 -8.46
C LEU A 181 -20.43 8.73 -7.54
N GLN A 182 -20.95 9.46 -6.56
CA GLN A 182 -21.96 8.93 -5.65
C GLN A 182 -23.19 8.43 -6.42
N ARG A 183 -23.69 9.23 -7.37
CA ARG A 183 -24.83 8.84 -8.22
C ARG A 183 -24.54 7.58 -9.05
N GLU A 184 -23.39 7.52 -9.72
CA GLU A 184 -23.02 6.32 -10.50
C GLU A 184 -22.91 5.06 -9.62
N LEU A 185 -22.40 5.20 -8.38
CA LEU A 185 -22.33 4.10 -7.43
C LEU A 185 -23.73 3.66 -6.96
N LEU A 186 -24.64 4.60 -6.69
CA LEU A 186 -26.03 4.31 -6.32
C LEU A 186 -26.76 3.57 -7.44
N GLU A 187 -26.62 4.03 -8.68
CA GLU A 187 -27.21 3.37 -9.86
C GLU A 187 -26.64 1.95 -10.07
N TYR A 188 -25.34 1.76 -9.86
CA TYR A 188 -24.70 0.46 -9.91
C TYR A 188 -25.21 -0.46 -8.79
N MET A 189 -25.32 0.05 -7.57
CA MET A 189 -25.84 -0.70 -6.42
C MET A 189 -27.27 -1.17 -6.65
N ASP A 190 -28.12 -0.32 -7.24
CA ASP A 190 -29.51 -0.67 -7.58
C ASP A 190 -29.55 -1.81 -8.61
N ARG A 191 -28.78 -1.69 -9.71
CA ARG A 191 -28.69 -2.74 -10.75
C ARG A 191 -28.19 -4.08 -10.21
N GLU A 192 -27.23 -4.06 -9.30
CA GLU A 192 -26.61 -5.27 -8.74
C GLU A 192 -27.31 -5.78 -7.47
N GLY A 193 -28.37 -5.11 -7.01
CA GLY A 193 -29.12 -5.49 -5.80
C GLY A 193 -28.32 -5.33 -4.50
N ILE A 194 -27.36 -4.41 -4.45
CA ILE A 194 -26.48 -4.18 -3.30
C ILE A 194 -27.14 -3.22 -2.33
N THR A 195 -27.64 -3.75 -1.23
CA THR A 195 -28.38 -2.97 -0.22
C THR A 195 -27.57 -2.70 1.06
N LYS A 196 -26.50 -3.47 1.31
CA LYS A 196 -25.69 -3.35 2.53
C LYS A 196 -24.26 -3.84 2.32
N GLY A 197 -23.35 -3.35 3.16
CA GLY A 197 -21.97 -3.79 3.17
C GLY A 197 -21.17 -3.34 1.93
N PRO A 198 -20.00 -3.95 1.66
CA PRO A 198 -19.07 -3.45 0.65
C PRO A 198 -19.66 -3.41 -0.76
N VAL A 199 -19.46 -2.30 -1.48
CA VAL A 199 -20.02 -2.11 -2.83
C VAL A 199 -19.39 -3.05 -3.85
N PHE A 200 -18.10 -3.34 -3.71
CA PHE A 200 -17.40 -4.22 -4.64
C PHE A 200 -17.23 -5.62 -4.04
N THR A 201 -18.09 -6.56 -4.43
CA THR A 201 -18.08 -7.96 -3.97
C THR A 201 -17.87 -8.94 -5.11
N THR A 202 -17.29 -10.10 -4.84
CA THR A 202 -17.21 -11.22 -5.77
C THR A 202 -18.61 -11.83 -6.00
N ALA A 203 -18.76 -12.70 -6.99
CA ALA A 203 -20.01 -13.44 -7.21
C ALA A 203 -20.49 -14.25 -5.97
N LYS A 204 -19.58 -14.52 -5.02
CA LYS A 204 -19.88 -15.20 -3.75
C LYS A 204 -20.18 -14.22 -2.59
N GLY A 205 -20.38 -12.94 -2.88
CA GLY A 205 -20.69 -11.90 -1.88
C GLY A 205 -19.52 -11.44 -1.01
N LYS A 206 -18.31 -12.01 -1.17
CA LYS A 206 -17.12 -11.56 -0.43
C LYS A 206 -16.55 -10.28 -1.03
N PRO A 207 -15.99 -9.35 -0.24
CA PRO A 207 -15.32 -8.16 -0.78
C PRO A 207 -14.26 -8.54 -1.82
N VAL A 208 -14.15 -7.78 -2.92
CA VAL A 208 -13.11 -8.03 -3.92
C VAL A 208 -11.73 -7.86 -3.30
N ASP A 209 -10.85 -8.83 -3.52
CA ASP A 209 -9.49 -8.77 -3.02
C ASP A 209 -8.58 -7.93 -3.94
N ARG A 210 -7.40 -7.59 -3.42
CA ARG A 210 -6.43 -6.75 -4.12
C ARG A 210 -5.93 -7.39 -5.42
N SER A 211 -5.80 -8.70 -5.46
CA SER A 211 -5.28 -9.42 -6.63
C SER A 211 -6.31 -9.40 -7.76
N ASN A 212 -7.59 -9.60 -7.43
CA ASN A 212 -8.70 -9.49 -8.37
C ASN A 212 -8.75 -8.09 -8.97
N VAL A 213 -8.70 -7.04 -8.15
CA VAL A 213 -8.73 -5.64 -8.63
C VAL A 213 -7.52 -5.33 -9.52
N ASN A 214 -6.30 -5.74 -9.11
CA ASN A 214 -5.11 -5.59 -9.95
C ASN A 214 -5.28 -6.28 -11.30
N HIS A 215 -5.78 -7.51 -11.31
CA HIS A 215 -6.00 -8.28 -12.54
C HIS A 215 -7.04 -7.62 -13.46
N SER A 216 -8.16 -7.17 -12.90
CA SER A 216 -9.21 -6.46 -13.65
C SER A 216 -8.71 -5.17 -14.28
N ILE A 217 -7.96 -4.35 -13.53
CA ILE A 217 -7.40 -3.09 -14.07
C ILE A 217 -6.32 -3.38 -15.11
N ARG A 218 -5.44 -4.35 -14.86
CA ARG A 218 -4.39 -4.72 -15.81
C ARG A 218 -4.97 -5.25 -17.12
N ARG A 219 -6.09 -5.97 -17.10
CA ARG A 219 -6.76 -6.42 -18.33
C ARG A 219 -7.25 -5.28 -19.23
N LEU A 220 -7.51 -4.10 -18.67
CA LEU A 220 -7.90 -2.91 -19.44
C LEU A 220 -6.73 -2.26 -20.19
N SER A 221 -5.48 -2.54 -19.78
CA SER A 221 -4.28 -1.84 -20.28
C SER A 221 -4.17 -1.87 -21.81
N ARG A 222 -4.39 -3.05 -22.41
CA ARG A 222 -4.29 -3.27 -23.85
C ARG A 222 -5.31 -2.42 -24.62
N GLU A 223 -6.57 -2.48 -24.22
CA GLU A 223 -7.64 -1.70 -24.87
C GLU A 223 -7.44 -0.20 -24.66
N ALA A 224 -7.01 0.21 -23.47
CA ALA A 224 -6.71 1.59 -23.14
C ALA A 224 -5.41 2.11 -23.79
N LYS A 225 -4.60 1.24 -24.41
CA LYS A 225 -3.24 1.54 -24.91
C LYS A 225 -2.36 2.16 -23.81
N VAL A 226 -2.43 1.61 -22.61
CA VAL A 226 -1.63 1.99 -21.44
C VAL A 226 -0.67 0.84 -21.15
N ALA A 227 0.59 1.15 -20.83
CA ALA A 227 1.56 0.13 -20.47
C ALA A 227 1.10 -0.67 -19.24
N GLU A 228 1.26 -1.99 -19.25
CA GLU A 228 0.67 -2.88 -18.24
C GLU A 228 1.15 -2.55 -16.82
N GLU A 229 2.41 -2.17 -16.69
CA GLU A 229 3.06 -1.79 -15.44
C GLU A 229 2.48 -0.52 -14.81
N LYS A 230 1.79 0.33 -15.58
CA LYS A 230 1.06 1.51 -15.09
C LYS A 230 -0.38 1.20 -14.66
N ALA A 231 -0.96 0.12 -15.17
CA ALA A 231 -2.38 -0.22 -14.99
C ALA A 231 -2.61 -0.97 -13.66
N ASN A 232 -2.38 -0.29 -12.54
CA ASN A 232 -2.56 -0.86 -11.20
C ASN A 232 -3.05 0.19 -10.17
N PRO A 233 -3.63 -0.25 -9.03
CA PRO A 233 -4.14 0.65 -7.98
C PRO A 233 -3.10 1.61 -7.41
N ARG A 234 -1.81 1.23 -7.35
CA ARG A 234 -0.75 2.10 -6.81
C ARG A 234 -0.51 3.30 -7.71
N CYS A 235 -0.44 3.08 -9.02
CA CYS A 235 -0.24 4.15 -9.99
C CYS A 235 -1.46 5.07 -10.07
N LEU A 236 -2.68 4.51 -9.99
CA LEU A 236 -3.93 5.29 -9.88
C LEU A 236 -3.91 6.23 -8.66
N TRP A 237 -3.54 5.71 -7.49
CA TRP A 237 -3.46 6.49 -6.26
C TRP A 237 -2.37 7.57 -6.33
N LYS A 238 -1.19 7.24 -6.85
CA LYS A 238 -0.11 8.23 -7.05
C LYS A 238 -0.53 9.36 -8.01
N MET A 239 -1.19 9.03 -9.12
CA MET A 239 -1.70 10.03 -10.05
C MET A 239 -2.71 10.96 -9.36
N TYR A 240 -3.60 10.39 -8.53
CA TYR A 240 -4.53 11.19 -7.72
C TYR A 240 -3.78 12.13 -6.78
N GLN A 241 -2.78 11.64 -6.04
CA GLN A 241 -1.98 12.47 -5.13
C GLN A 241 -1.29 13.61 -5.87
N SER A 242 -0.58 13.31 -6.96
CA SER A 242 0.07 14.34 -7.79
C SER A 242 -0.92 15.38 -8.31
N THR A 243 -2.16 14.95 -8.62
CA THR A 243 -3.22 15.87 -9.03
C THR A 243 -3.67 16.77 -7.88
N GLN A 244 -3.85 16.22 -6.68
CA GLN A 244 -4.22 16.99 -5.48
C GLN A 244 -3.11 17.97 -5.08
N GLU A 245 -1.84 17.54 -5.09
CA GLU A 245 -0.69 18.38 -4.79
C GLU A 245 -0.60 19.58 -5.75
N ARG A 246 -0.78 19.35 -7.05
CA ARG A 246 -0.83 20.44 -8.04
C ARG A 246 -1.99 21.41 -7.78
N LEU A 247 -3.18 20.89 -7.46
CA LEU A 247 -4.34 21.74 -7.16
C LEU A 247 -4.10 22.58 -5.90
N GLN A 248 -3.55 21.99 -4.85
CA GLN A 248 -3.21 22.68 -3.60
C GLN A 248 -2.14 23.76 -3.82
N ALA A 249 -1.09 23.45 -4.59
CA ALA A 249 -0.05 24.43 -4.94
C ALA A 249 -0.64 25.62 -5.71
N ASN A 250 -1.52 25.36 -6.69
CA ASN A 250 -2.18 26.43 -7.43
C ASN A 250 -3.07 27.31 -6.54
N VAL A 251 -3.82 26.70 -5.61
CA VAL A 251 -4.65 27.44 -4.64
C VAL A 251 -3.78 28.28 -3.70
N ALA A 252 -2.65 27.75 -3.23
CA ALA A 252 -1.73 28.49 -2.36
C ALA A 252 -1.23 29.78 -3.02
N VAL A 253 -0.86 29.72 -4.31
CA VAL A 253 -0.47 30.91 -5.09
C VAL A 253 -1.61 31.94 -5.16
N LEU A 254 -2.86 31.50 -5.32
CA LEU A 254 -4.01 32.41 -5.36
C LEU A 254 -4.26 33.08 -4.00
N ILE A 255 -4.03 32.37 -2.89
CA ILE A 255 -4.13 32.92 -1.54
C ILE A 255 -3.05 33.99 -1.31
N GLU A 256 -1.82 33.69 -1.69
CA GLU A 256 -0.69 34.63 -1.59
C GLU A 256 -0.96 35.91 -2.39
N GLN A 257 -1.39 35.78 -3.65
CA GLN A 257 -1.76 36.93 -4.49
C GLN A 257 -2.92 37.75 -3.91
N ALA A 258 -3.91 37.09 -3.31
CA ALA A 258 -5.04 37.79 -2.68
C ALA A 258 -4.57 38.60 -1.47
N TYR A 259 -3.65 38.04 -0.68
CA TYR A 259 -3.08 38.70 0.48
C TYR A 259 -2.21 39.89 0.09
N GLU A 260 -1.35 39.73 -0.92
CA GLU A 260 -0.50 40.82 -1.44
C GLU A 260 -1.34 42.02 -1.91
N ARG A 261 -2.40 41.77 -2.69
CA ARG A 261 -3.33 42.83 -3.12
C ARG A 261 -4.03 43.53 -1.95
N MET A 262 -4.38 42.80 -0.90
CA MET A 262 -4.99 43.37 0.29
C MET A 262 -4.00 44.34 0.98
N LEU A 263 -2.74 43.93 1.14
CA LEU A 263 -1.69 44.77 1.73
C LEU A 263 -1.38 46.01 0.87
N GLU A 264 -1.38 45.88 -0.47
CA GLU A 264 -1.25 47.02 -1.37
C GLU A 264 -2.38 48.04 -1.17
N GLN A 265 -3.63 47.57 -1.02
CA GLN A 265 -4.78 48.43 -0.73
C GLN A 265 -4.69 49.12 0.62
N GLU A 266 -4.22 48.42 1.66
CA GLU A 266 -3.95 49.01 2.97
C GLU A 266 -2.91 50.12 2.87
N GLN A 267 -1.79 49.88 2.17
CA GLN A 267 -0.74 50.86 1.95
C GLN A 267 -1.26 52.09 1.19
N LEU A 268 -2.13 51.92 0.19
CA LEU A 268 -2.74 53.05 -0.52
C LEU A 268 -3.72 53.86 0.35
N THR A 269 -4.38 53.22 1.31
CA THR A 269 -5.45 53.84 2.10
C THR A 269 -4.92 54.55 3.35
N VAL A 270 -4.00 53.91 4.07
CA VAL A 270 -3.50 54.37 5.38
C VAL A 270 -1.98 54.43 5.46
N GLY A 271 -1.29 54.04 4.38
CA GLY A 271 0.16 54.04 4.34
C GLY A 271 0.74 55.46 4.34
N TRP A 272 1.94 55.58 4.88
CA TRP A 272 2.69 56.83 4.90
C TRP A 272 2.96 57.31 3.47
N VAL A 273 2.62 58.56 3.18
CA VAL A 273 3.07 59.23 1.96
C VAL A 273 4.53 59.61 2.17
N HIS A 274 5.41 59.16 1.28
CA HIS A 274 6.78 59.68 1.18
C HIS A 274 6.84 60.70 0.05
#